data_AF-A0A376VID8-F1
#
_entry.id   AF-A0A376VID8-F1
#
_cell.length_a   1.000
_cell.length_b   1.000
_cell.length_c   1.000
_cell.angle_alpha   90.00
_cell.angle_beta   90.00
_cell.angle_gamma   90.00
#
_symmetry.space_group_name_H-M   'P 1'
#
loop_
_entity.id
_entity.type
_entity.pdbx_description
1 polymer ?
#
loop_
_entity_poly.entity_id
_entity_poly.type
_entity_poly.pdbx_seq_one_letter_code
_entity_poly.pdbx_strand_id
1 'polypeptide(L)'
;MMGTAAGLEIPTMLIAGYFAKRLGKRFLMRVAAVGGVCFYAGMLMAHSPVILLGLQLLNAIFIGILGGIGMLYFQDLMPGQAGSATTLYTNTSRVGWIIAGSVAGIVAEIWNYHAVFWFAMVMIIATLFCLLRIKDV
;
A
#
# COMPACT_ATOMS: atom_id res chain seq x y z
N MET A 1 13.86 -6.15 -12.30
CA MET A 1 12.46 -6.12 -11.78
C MET A 1 12.12 -4.83 -11.04
N MET A 2 12.98 -4.27 -10.18
CA MET A 2 12.64 -2.99 -9.51
C MET A 2 12.49 -1.79 -10.47
N GLY A 3 13.27 -1.74 -11.58
CA GLY A 3 13.12 -0.66 -12.57
C GLY A 3 11.78 -0.65 -13.31
N THR A 4 11.18 -1.81 -13.56
CA THR A 4 9.84 -1.90 -14.17
C THR A 4 8.75 -1.51 -13.17
N ALA A 5 8.95 -1.79 -11.88
CA ALA A 5 8.04 -1.35 -10.81
C ALA A 5 8.04 0.18 -10.70
N ALA A 6 9.22 0.80 -10.53
CA ALA A 6 9.35 2.26 -10.44
C ALA A 6 8.82 2.98 -11.69
N GLY A 7 9.07 2.41 -12.87
CA GLY A 7 8.56 2.92 -14.14
C GLY A 7 7.03 2.90 -14.27
N LEU A 8 6.34 2.00 -13.56
CA LEU A 8 4.87 1.92 -13.52
C LEU A 8 4.27 2.69 -12.32
N GLU A 9 4.97 2.73 -11.19
CA GLU A 9 4.52 3.39 -9.95
C GLU A 9 4.35 4.90 -10.12
N ILE A 10 5.33 5.59 -10.73
CA ILE A 10 5.26 7.06 -10.90
C ILE A 10 4.10 7.49 -11.81
N PRO A 11 3.90 6.89 -13.00
CA PRO A 11 2.72 7.18 -13.81
C PRO A 11 1.42 6.91 -13.06
N THR A 12 1.35 5.80 -12.31
CA THR A 12 0.18 5.44 -11.53
C THR A 12 -0.09 6.45 -10.43
N MET A 13 0.95 7.00 -9.80
CA MET A 13 0.87 8.06 -8.79
C MET A 13 0.24 9.35 -9.37
N LEU A 14 0.70 9.78 -10.56
CA LEU A 14 0.16 10.96 -11.25
C LEU A 14 -1.30 10.75 -11.68
N ILE A 15 -1.60 9.58 -12.25
CA ILE A 15 -2.95 9.18 -12.67
C ILE A 15 -3.88 9.14 -11.45
N ALA A 16 -3.45 8.54 -10.34
CA ALA A 16 -4.21 8.48 -9.11
C ALA A 16 -4.51 9.89 -8.55
N GLY A 17 -3.54 10.81 -8.59
CA GLY A 17 -3.73 12.21 -8.23
C GLY A 17 -4.78 12.92 -9.10
N TYR A 18 -4.79 12.65 -10.41
CA TYR A 18 -5.81 13.17 -11.33
C TYR A 18 -7.20 12.57 -11.04
N PHE A 19 -7.29 11.25 -10.91
CA PHE A 19 -8.55 10.55 -10.65
C PHE A 19 -9.10 10.82 -9.25
N ALA A 20 -8.28 11.19 -8.27
CA ALA A 20 -8.74 11.56 -6.93
C ALA A 20 -9.72 12.73 -6.92
N LYS A 21 -9.58 13.67 -7.87
CA LYS A 21 -10.53 14.77 -8.04
C LYS A 21 -11.86 14.32 -8.65
N ARG A 22 -11.90 13.22 -9.41
CA ARG A 22 -13.10 12.75 -10.15
C ARG A 22 -13.84 11.59 -9.47
N LEU A 23 -13.12 10.58 -8.99
CA LEU A 23 -13.70 9.35 -8.40
C LEU A 23 -13.73 9.38 -6.86
N GLY A 24 -13.11 10.39 -6.27
CA GLY A 24 -13.01 10.54 -4.81
C GLY A 24 -11.88 9.71 -4.21
N LYS A 25 -11.14 10.33 -3.28
CA LYS A 25 -9.98 9.72 -2.61
C LYS A 25 -10.31 8.41 -1.88
N ARG A 26 -11.53 8.29 -1.31
CA ARG A 26 -12.01 7.08 -0.60
C ARG A 26 -12.06 5.85 -1.50
N PHE A 27 -12.63 5.98 -2.70
CA PHE A 27 -12.75 4.86 -3.62
C PHE A 27 -11.36 4.38 -4.07
N LEU A 28 -10.47 5.32 -4.41
CA LEU A 28 -9.09 5.00 -4.77
C LEU A 28 -8.33 4.30 -3.65
N MET A 29 -8.47 4.73 -2.39
CA MET A 29 -7.84 4.05 -1.25
C MET A 29 -8.33 2.60 -1.07
N ARG A 30 -9.62 2.33 -1.32
CA ARG A 30 -10.16 0.95 -1.30
C ARG A 30 -9.62 0.12 -2.46
N VAL A 31 -9.56 0.68 -3.67
CA VAL A 31 -8.97 0.03 -4.85
C VAL A 31 -7.50 -0.33 -4.59
N ALA A 32 -6.74 0.59 -4.00
CA ALA A 32 -5.35 0.33 -3.60
C ALA A 32 -5.26 -0.84 -2.63
N ALA A 33 -6.05 -0.85 -1.57
CA ALA A 33 -6.03 -1.92 -0.57
C ALA A 33 -6.43 -3.28 -1.17
N VAL A 34 -7.44 -3.33 -2.03
CA VAL A 34 -7.82 -4.56 -2.76
C VAL A 34 -6.69 -5.01 -3.69
N GLY A 35 -6.08 -4.08 -4.43
CA GLY A 35 -4.91 -4.35 -5.27
C GLY A 35 -3.74 -4.93 -4.47
N GLY A 36 -3.49 -4.41 -3.27
CA GLY A 36 -2.49 -4.92 -2.33
C GLY A 36 -2.79 -6.35 -1.86
N VAL A 37 -4.04 -6.65 -1.50
CA VAL A 37 -4.46 -8.02 -1.15
C VAL A 37 -4.21 -8.98 -2.31
N CYS A 38 -4.63 -8.61 -3.52
CA CYS A 38 -4.40 -9.42 -4.72
C CYS A 38 -2.91 -9.60 -5.04
N PHE A 39 -2.10 -8.55 -4.82
CA PHE A 39 -0.65 -8.62 -5.00
C PHE A 39 -0.01 -9.62 -4.04
N TYR A 40 -0.29 -9.54 -2.74
CA TYR A 40 0.25 -10.48 -1.75
C TYR A 40 -0.30 -11.91 -1.96
N ALA A 41 -1.55 -12.06 -2.38
CA ALA A 41 -2.11 -13.37 -2.78
C ALA A 41 -1.32 -13.99 -3.94
N GLY A 42 -1.10 -13.19 -4.99
CA GLY A 42 -0.36 -13.62 -6.16
C GLY A 42 1.10 -13.94 -5.84
N MET A 43 1.74 -13.17 -4.97
CA MET A 43 3.11 -13.44 -4.50
C MET A 43 3.24 -14.79 -3.79
N LEU A 44 2.22 -15.24 -3.05
CA LEU A 44 2.23 -16.57 -2.42
C LEU A 44 2.14 -17.71 -3.44
N MET A 45 1.54 -17.47 -4.60
CA MET A 45 1.34 -18.49 -5.65
C MET A 45 2.33 -18.37 -6.83
N ALA A 46 3.10 -17.29 -6.90
CA ALA A 46 3.97 -16.99 -8.04
C ALA A 46 5.24 -17.86 -8.00
N HIS A 47 5.43 -18.71 -9.00
CA HIS A 47 6.62 -19.56 -9.15
C HIS A 47 7.40 -19.25 -10.44
N SER A 48 6.88 -18.37 -11.30
CA SER A 48 7.46 -18.01 -12.60
C SER A 48 7.81 -16.53 -12.69
N PRO A 49 8.97 -16.16 -13.29
CA PRO A 49 9.37 -14.76 -13.49
C PRO A 49 8.35 -13.90 -14.25
N VAL A 50 7.60 -14.51 -15.17
CA VAL A 50 6.57 -13.80 -15.96
C VAL A 50 5.41 -13.37 -15.07
N ILE A 51 5.02 -14.21 -14.11
CA ILE A 51 3.96 -13.90 -13.14
C ILE A 51 4.42 -12.76 -12.21
N LEU A 52 5.68 -12.77 -11.79
CA LEU A 52 6.25 -11.68 -10.98
C LEU A 52 6.25 -10.34 -11.71
N LEU A 53 6.48 -10.31 -13.02
CA LEU A 53 6.37 -9.10 -13.82
C LEU A 53 4.91 -8.63 -13.93
N GLY A 54 3.96 -9.54 -14.14
CA GLY A 54 2.54 -9.21 -14.15
C GLY A 54 2.06 -8.64 -12.81
N LEU A 55 2.55 -9.19 -11.70
CA LEU A 55 2.24 -8.71 -10.35
C LEU A 55 2.72 -7.27 -10.09
N GLN A 56 3.71 -6.77 -10.83
CA GLN A 56 4.14 -5.38 -10.69
C GLN A 56 3.06 -4.37 -11.09
N LEU A 57 2.10 -4.76 -11.94
CA LEU A 57 0.95 -3.89 -12.23
C LEU A 57 0.08 -3.69 -10.99
N LEU A 58 -0.18 -4.75 -10.23
CA LEU A 58 -0.94 -4.66 -8.98
C LEU A 58 -0.17 -3.89 -7.91
N ASN A 59 1.14 -4.12 -7.81
CA ASN A 59 2.01 -3.36 -6.92
C ASN A 59 2.01 -1.86 -7.28
N ALA A 60 2.12 -1.52 -8.56
CA ALA A 60 2.09 -0.15 -9.03
C ALA A 60 0.78 0.56 -8.72
N ILE A 61 -0.36 -0.13 -8.84
CA ILE A 61 -1.67 0.37 -8.40
C ILE A 61 -1.67 0.63 -6.89
N PHE A 62 -1.19 -0.33 -6.11
CA PHE A 62 -1.19 -0.22 -4.65
C PHE A 62 -0.30 0.94 -4.16
N ILE A 63 0.99 0.91 -4.48
CA ILE A 63 1.98 1.89 -4.03
C ILE A 63 1.76 3.25 -4.70
N GLY A 64 1.41 3.27 -5.99
CA GLY A 64 1.15 4.50 -6.73
C GLY A 64 -0.03 5.28 -6.15
N ILE A 65 -1.14 4.63 -5.82
CA ILE A 65 -2.27 5.30 -5.18
C ILE A 65 -1.92 5.73 -3.75
N LEU A 66 -1.31 4.84 -2.96
CA LEU A 66 -0.94 5.14 -1.57
C LEU A 66 0.02 6.35 -1.49
N GLY A 67 1.05 6.35 -2.33
CA GLY A 67 2.01 7.45 -2.41
C GLY A 67 1.39 8.73 -2.98
N GLY A 68 0.52 8.62 -3.99
CA GLY A 68 -0.03 9.77 -4.69
C GLY A 68 -1.08 10.54 -3.90
N ILE A 69 -1.96 9.83 -3.19
CA ILE A 69 -3.13 10.44 -2.54
C ILE A 69 -3.29 10.06 -1.07
N GLY A 70 -2.50 9.14 -0.53
CA GLY A 70 -2.63 8.67 0.85
C GLY A 70 -2.44 9.78 1.88
N MET A 71 -1.45 10.67 1.67
CA MET A 71 -1.26 11.83 2.55
C MET A 71 -2.44 12.80 2.47
N LEU A 72 -2.92 13.12 1.26
CA LEU A 72 -4.08 14.00 1.08
C LEU A 72 -5.34 13.40 1.71
N TYR A 73 -5.48 12.07 1.69
CA TYR A 73 -6.58 11.37 2.34
C TYR A 73 -6.56 11.56 3.87
N PHE A 74 -5.39 11.46 4.50
CA PHE A 74 -5.24 11.72 5.92
C PHE A 74 -5.43 13.20 6.29
N GLN A 75 -4.98 14.12 5.46
CA GLN A 75 -5.21 15.54 5.66
C GLN A 75 -6.71 15.88 5.62
N ASP A 76 -7.47 15.28 4.71
CA ASP A 76 -8.92 15.47 4.63
C ASP A 76 -9.66 14.94 5.87
N LEU A 77 -9.14 13.90 6.53
CA LEU A 77 -9.70 13.37 7.77
C LEU A 77 -9.44 14.26 9.00
N MET A 78 -8.49 15.22 8.90
CA MET A 78 -8.13 16.15 9.98
C MET A 78 -8.21 17.62 9.48
N PRO A 79 -9.42 18.11 9.13
CA PRO A 79 -9.60 19.45 8.58
C PRO A 79 -9.12 20.52 9.59
N GLY A 80 -8.39 21.52 9.09
CA GLY A 80 -7.81 22.59 9.91
C GLY A 80 -6.46 22.26 10.56
N GLN A 81 -5.96 21.02 10.43
CA GLN A 81 -4.67 20.59 11.01
C GLN A 81 -3.78 19.85 10.00
N ALA A 82 -3.68 20.35 8.77
CA ALA A 82 -2.94 19.69 7.68
C ALA A 82 -1.46 19.40 8.02
N GLY A 83 -0.80 20.29 8.76
CA GLY A 83 0.58 20.07 9.23
C GLY A 83 0.70 18.89 10.21
N SER A 84 -0.26 18.77 11.14
CA SER A 84 -0.34 17.65 12.07
C SER A 84 -0.60 16.33 11.34
N ALA A 85 -1.57 16.29 10.42
CA ALA A 85 -1.87 15.11 9.61
C ALA A 85 -0.67 14.64 8.79
N THR A 86 0.08 15.57 8.18
CA THR A 86 1.29 15.25 7.41
C THR A 86 2.39 14.68 8.30
N THR A 87 2.57 15.27 9.48
CA THR A 87 3.57 14.82 10.46
C THR A 87 3.21 13.45 10.99
N LEU A 88 1.95 13.22 11.34
CA LEU A 88 1.44 11.93 11.78
C LEU A 88 1.63 10.88 10.67
N TYR A 89 1.19 11.17 9.44
CA TYR A 89 1.35 10.27 8.30
C TYR A 89 2.81 9.88 8.05
N THR A 90 3.72 10.86 8.04
CA THR A 90 5.15 10.62 7.79
C THR A 90 5.84 9.90 8.94
N ASN A 91 5.55 10.26 10.19
CA ASN A 91 6.10 9.58 11.37
C ASN A 91 5.59 8.14 11.47
N THR A 92 4.27 7.93 11.33
CA THR A 92 3.69 6.58 11.34
C THR A 92 4.22 5.73 10.20
N SER A 93 4.38 6.29 9.00
CA SER A 93 4.96 5.55 7.86
C SER A 93 6.40 5.14 8.14
N ARG A 94 7.25 6.04 8.66
CA ARG A 94 8.65 5.71 9.02
C ARG A 94 8.74 4.65 10.10
N VAL A 95 7.93 4.77 11.15
CA VAL A 95 7.84 3.76 12.20
C VAL A 95 7.39 2.42 11.61
N GLY A 96 6.41 2.44 10.71
CA GLY A 96 5.96 1.26 9.97
C GLY A 96 7.10 0.60 9.19
N TRP A 97 7.92 1.36 8.46
CA TRP A 97 9.09 0.84 7.75
C TRP A 97 10.12 0.19 8.67
N ILE A 98 10.41 0.81 9.81
CA ILE A 98 11.36 0.27 10.80
C ILE A 98 10.83 -1.05 11.35
N ILE A 99 9.58 -1.08 11.83
CA ILE A 99 8.96 -2.28 12.39
C ILE A 99 8.86 -3.38 11.32
N ALA A 100 8.42 -3.05 10.11
CA ALA A 100 8.26 -4.01 9.03
C ALA A 100 9.61 -4.66 8.65
N GLY A 101 10.69 -3.87 8.56
CA GLY A 101 12.03 -4.39 8.28
C GLY A 101 12.51 -5.34 9.37
N SER A 102 12.35 -4.97 10.64
CA SER A 102 12.74 -5.81 11.78
C SER A 102 11.93 -7.10 11.86
N VAL A 103 10.60 -7.02 11.73
CA VAL A 103 9.72 -8.20 11.76
C VAL A 103 10.01 -9.11 10.58
N ALA A 104 10.16 -8.57 9.37
CA ALA A 104 10.49 -9.37 8.19
C ALA A 104 11.83 -10.11 8.36
N GLY A 105 12.85 -9.45 8.92
CA GLY A 105 14.14 -10.08 9.20
C GLY A 105 14.03 -11.26 10.15
N ILE A 106 13.39 -11.05 11.32
CA ILE A 106 13.22 -12.10 12.33
C ILE A 106 12.39 -13.27 11.80
N VAL A 107 11.27 -12.99 11.12
CA VAL A 107 10.39 -14.01 10.54
C VAL A 107 11.10 -14.81 9.44
N ALA A 108 11.91 -14.14 8.61
CA ALA A 108 12.68 -14.79 7.57
C ALA A 108 13.77 -15.71 8.13
N GLU A 109 14.40 -15.31 9.24
CA GLU A 109 15.46 -16.09 9.92
C GLU A 109 14.91 -17.33 10.64
N ILE A 110 13.82 -17.20 11.38
CA ILE A 110 13.26 -18.28 12.20
C ILE A 110 12.47 -19.30 11.36
N TRP A 111 11.62 -18.81 10.46
CA TRP A 111 10.73 -19.67 9.68
C TRP A 111 11.26 -19.85 8.27
N ASN A 112 11.04 -18.86 7.41
CA ASN A 112 11.42 -18.82 5.99
C ASN A 112 10.91 -17.50 5.38
N TYR A 113 11.48 -17.08 4.24
CA TYR A 113 10.98 -15.92 3.49
C TYR A 113 9.50 -16.04 3.07
N HIS A 114 9.03 -17.26 2.82
CA HIS A 114 7.64 -17.48 2.45
C HIS A 114 6.65 -17.11 3.59
N ALA A 115 7.07 -17.26 4.85
CA ALA A 115 6.25 -16.88 6.00
C ALA A 115 6.07 -15.36 6.09
N VAL A 116 7.06 -14.56 5.68
CA VAL A 116 6.98 -13.08 5.65
C VAL A 116 5.80 -12.61 4.79
N PHE A 117 5.57 -13.27 3.65
CA PHE A 117 4.43 -12.94 2.77
C PHE A 117 3.07 -13.25 3.39
N TRP A 118 2.97 -14.29 4.23
CA TRP A 118 1.76 -14.56 5.01
C TRP A 118 1.49 -13.47 6.06
N PHE A 119 2.52 -13.01 6.76
CA PHE A 119 2.38 -11.89 7.69
C PHE A 119 1.94 -10.60 6.96
N ALA A 120 2.56 -10.30 5.82
CA ALA A 120 2.20 -9.15 5.00
C ALA A 120 0.74 -9.25 4.49
N MET A 121 0.30 -10.45 4.11
CA MET A 121 -1.09 -10.73 3.71
C MET A 121 -2.07 -10.39 4.85
N VAL A 122 -1.81 -10.86 6.06
CA VAL A 122 -2.68 -10.57 7.22
C VAL A 122 -2.74 -9.07 7.49
N MET A 123 -1.61 -8.37 7.41
CA MET A 123 -1.57 -6.91 7.63
C MET A 123 -2.35 -6.12 6.56
N ILE A 124 -2.28 -6.50 5.29
CA ILE A 124 -3.03 -5.80 4.23
C ILE A 124 -4.54 -6.08 4.34
N ILE A 125 -4.94 -7.28 4.76
CA ILE A 125 -6.34 -7.61 5.04
C ILE A 125 -6.85 -6.79 6.23
N ALA A 126 -6.06 -6.68 7.31
CA ALA A 126 -6.40 -5.84 8.45
C ALA A 126 -6.54 -4.36 8.05
N THR A 127 -5.66 -3.87 7.17
CA THR A 127 -5.73 -2.51 6.62
C THR A 127 -7.01 -2.29 5.82
N LEU A 128 -7.38 -3.25 4.96
CA LEU A 128 -8.63 -3.19 4.20
C LEU A 128 -9.83 -3.14 5.15
N PHE A 129 -9.86 -3.97 6.20
CA PHE A 129 -10.92 -3.96 7.20
C PHE A 129 -11.01 -2.62 7.93
N CYS A 130 -9.88 -2.05 8.35
CA CYS A 130 -9.84 -0.73 8.96
C CYS A 130 -10.40 0.35 8.03
N LEU A 131 -10.00 0.37 6.75
CA LEU A 131 -10.49 1.33 5.76
C LEU A 131 -12.01 1.20 5.51
N LEU A 132 -12.56 -0.01 5.60
CA LEU A 132 -14.01 -0.24 5.50
C LEU A 132 -14.78 0.21 6.74
N ARG A 133 -14.14 0.22 7.92
CA ARG A 133 -14.75 0.59 9.20
C ARG A 133 -14.75 2.09 9.49
N ILE A 134 -13.96 2.88 8.78
CA ILE A 134 -13.97 4.34 8.89
C ILE A 134 -15.38 4.85 8.51
N LYS A 135 -16.13 5.31 9.51
CA LYS A 135 -17.45 5.94 9.33
C LYS A 135 -17.28 7.39 8.92
N ASP A 136 -18.14 7.81 8.00
CA ASP A 136 -18.19 9.17 7.47
C ASP A 136 -18.71 10.11 8.56
N VAL A 137 -17.92 11.14 8.91
CA VAL A 137 -18.40 12.32 9.65
C VAL A 137 -18.86 13.36 8.65
#